data_AF-A0A3R7RTX3-F1
#
_entry.id   AF-A0A3R7RTX3-F1
#
_cell.length_a   1.000
_cell.length_b   1.000
_cell.length_c   1.000
_cell.angle_alpha   90.00
_cell.angle_beta   90.00
_cell.angle_gamma   90.00
#
_symmetry.space_group_name_H-M   'P 1'
#
loop_
_entity.id
_entity.type
_entity.pdbx_description
1 polymer ?
#
loop_
_entity_poly.entity_id
_entity_poly.type
_entity_poly.pdbx_seq_one_letter_code
_entity_poly.pdbx_strand_id
1 'polypeptide(L)'
;MKIVVELPDGPLEIDDDRWRDLRGDADDDSPLPRLCYAAAHVVMDAAYTGIDHSSDRPGSAAEIAAHLDWDATMAIRQRIGGTGMGIAEAMDTAQRFDLGWNAARELIERTGRLGLPGGFCAGASTDHLQAAETTTRLVDGVVEQIDVIRKAGGVAVVLPMPRLCQLGLGEDEFVEVYADIARAAGDGPLIV
;
A
#
# COMPACT_ATOMS: atom_id res chain seq x y z
N MET A 1 26.72 -8.95 11.78
CA MET A 1 27.90 -8.09 11.56
C MET A 1 27.79 -6.85 12.42
N LYS A 2 28.87 -6.46 13.09
CA LYS A 2 28.95 -5.19 13.83
C LYS A 2 29.87 -4.24 13.05
N ILE A 3 29.34 -3.08 12.65
CA ILE A 3 30.10 -2.02 11.99
C ILE A 3 29.92 -0.74 12.81
N VAL A 4 30.98 0.04 12.94
CA VAL A 4 30.90 1.42 13.43
C VAL A 4 30.94 2.36 12.23
N VAL A 5 29.91 3.19 12.09
CA VAL A 5 29.83 4.22 11.06
C VAL A 5 30.07 5.58 11.72
N GLU A 6 31.08 6.30 11.25
CA GLU A 6 31.33 7.67 11.71
C GLU A 6 30.29 8.62 11.09
N LEU A 7 29.44 9.24 11.91
CA LEU A 7 28.45 10.24 11.50
C LEU A 7 28.84 11.63 12.04
N PRO A 8 28.28 12.72 11.47
CA PRO A 8 28.54 14.09 11.94
C PRO A 8 28.28 14.31 13.44
N ASP A 9 27.32 13.58 14.01
CA ASP A 9 26.93 13.68 15.42
C ASP A 9 27.59 12.62 16.32
N GLY A 10 28.53 11.83 15.79
CA GLY A 10 29.28 10.79 16.49
C GLY A 10 29.16 9.39 15.87
N PRO A 11 29.94 8.40 16.36
CA PRO A 11 29.92 7.05 15.82
C PRO A 11 28.62 6.32 16.13
N LEU A 12 28.02 5.68 15.11
CA LEU A 12 26.87 4.78 15.23
C LEU A 12 27.34 3.34 15.07
N GLU A 13 27.20 2.52 16.12
CA GLU A 13 27.34 1.07 16.01
C GLU A 13 26.07 0.47 15.38
N ILE A 14 26.23 -0.14 14.21
CA ILE A 14 25.23 -0.93 13.53
C ILE A 14 25.53 -2.40 13.80
N ASP A 15 24.66 -3.05 14.57
CA ASP A 15 24.61 -4.50 14.71
C ASP A 15 23.42 -5.02 13.91
N ASP A 16 23.70 -5.74 12.81
CA ASP A 16 22.67 -6.19 11.85
C ASP A 16 21.79 -7.34 12.36
N ASP A 17 22.08 -7.89 13.54
CA ASP A 17 21.40 -9.09 14.03
C ASP A 17 21.31 -9.07 15.56
N ARG A 18 20.62 -8.05 16.09
CA ARG A 18 20.34 -7.89 17.53
C ARG A 18 19.54 -9.04 18.15
N TRP A 19 18.99 -9.92 17.31
CA TRP A 19 18.16 -11.06 17.71
C TRP A 19 18.88 -12.40 17.53
N ARG A 20 20.19 -12.40 17.24
CA ARG A 20 20.98 -13.62 16.98
C ARG A 20 20.77 -14.70 18.02
N ASP A 21 20.76 -14.31 19.29
CA ASP A 21 20.63 -15.23 20.43
C ASP A 21 19.24 -15.87 20.54
N LEU A 22 18.23 -15.32 19.85
CA LEU A 22 16.86 -15.85 19.80
C LEU A 22 16.58 -16.70 18.55
N ARG A 23 17.45 -16.66 17.53
CA ARG A 23 17.23 -17.40 16.27
C ARG A 23 17.41 -18.91 16.41
N GLY A 24 18.28 -19.36 17.32
CA GLY A 24 18.62 -20.78 17.47
C GLY A 24 17.43 -21.68 17.83
N ASP A 25 16.36 -21.09 18.39
CA ASP A 25 15.14 -21.80 18.81
C ASP A 25 14.00 -21.70 17.78
N ALA A 26 14.16 -20.92 16.71
CA ALA A 26 13.14 -20.68 15.71
C ALA A 26 13.39 -21.53 14.45
N ASP A 27 12.37 -22.27 14.03
CA ASP A 27 12.34 -22.94 12.73
C ASP A 27 12.05 -21.89 11.64
N ASP A 28 12.95 -21.75 10.67
CA ASP A 28 12.83 -20.80 9.55
C ASP A 28 11.61 -21.07 8.67
N ASP A 29 11.08 -22.31 8.70
CA ASP A 29 9.87 -22.71 7.98
C ASP A 29 8.59 -22.53 8.82
N SER A 30 8.72 -22.07 10.07
CA SER A 30 7.57 -21.84 10.95
C SER A 30 6.72 -20.67 10.42
N PRO A 31 5.39 -20.83 10.33
CA PRO A 31 4.53 -19.74 9.91
C PRO A 31 4.59 -18.59 10.91
N LEU A 32 4.41 -17.37 10.42
CA LEU A 32 4.31 -16.20 11.30
C LEU A 32 3.16 -16.41 12.32
N PRO A 33 3.38 -16.08 13.60
CA PRO A 33 2.39 -16.31 14.65
C PRO A 33 1.16 -15.37 14.52
N ARG A 34 1.18 -14.44 13.58
CA ARG A 34 0.16 -13.44 13.30
C ARG A 34 0.04 -13.25 11.78
N LEU A 35 -1.14 -12.83 11.36
CA LEU A 35 -1.32 -12.29 10.02
C LEU A 35 -0.62 -10.92 9.96
N CYS A 36 0.45 -10.84 9.19
CA CYS A 36 1.29 -9.65 9.09
C CYS A 36 1.37 -9.18 7.64
N TYR A 37 1.02 -7.92 7.41
CA TYR A 37 1.23 -7.25 6.14
C TYR A 37 2.24 -6.12 6.30
N ALA A 38 3.21 -6.02 5.39
CA ALA A 38 4.07 -4.85 5.31
C ALA A 38 3.48 -3.84 4.33
N ALA A 39 3.22 -2.61 4.78
CA ALA A 39 2.95 -1.51 3.87
C ALA A 39 4.26 -1.16 3.13
N ALA A 40 4.31 -1.50 1.84
CA ALA A 40 5.54 -1.41 1.06
C ALA A 40 5.65 -0.05 0.36
N HIS A 41 6.82 0.58 0.47
CA HIS A 41 7.16 1.79 -0.29
C HIS A 41 7.43 1.46 -1.77
N VAL A 42 7.50 2.48 -2.62
CA VAL A 42 7.92 2.35 -4.02
C VAL A 42 9.37 2.81 -4.19
N VAL A 43 10.02 2.36 -5.26
CA VAL A 43 11.37 2.80 -5.62
C VAL A 43 11.28 3.73 -6.81
N MET A 44 11.91 4.89 -6.70
CA MET A 44 12.05 5.83 -7.81
C MET A 44 13.33 5.52 -8.58
N ASP A 45 13.30 5.72 -9.89
CA ASP A 45 14.49 5.70 -10.74
C ASP A 45 15.52 6.73 -10.25
N ALA A 46 16.80 6.39 -10.32
CA ALA A 46 17.87 7.26 -9.85
C ALA A 46 17.89 8.63 -10.55
N ALA A 47 17.44 8.72 -11.81
CA ALA A 47 17.34 9.97 -12.54
C ALA A 47 16.29 10.93 -11.94
N TYR A 48 15.37 10.43 -11.09
CA TYR A 48 14.36 11.26 -10.44
C TYR A 48 14.98 12.38 -9.59
N THR A 49 16.21 12.21 -9.08
CA THR A 49 16.91 13.26 -8.33
C THR A 49 17.19 14.52 -9.14
N GLY A 50 17.15 14.43 -10.48
CA GLY A 50 17.32 15.57 -11.39
C GLY A 50 16.02 16.28 -11.75
N ILE A 51 14.87 15.80 -11.27
CA ILE A 51 13.55 16.38 -11.53
C ILE A 51 13.25 17.46 -10.49
N ASP A 52 12.77 18.64 -10.90
CA ASP A 52 12.39 19.75 -10.00
C ASP A 52 11.03 19.50 -9.33
N HIS A 53 10.91 18.35 -8.65
CA HIS A 53 9.78 18.04 -7.78
C HIS A 53 10.16 18.27 -6.32
N SER A 54 9.22 18.76 -5.54
CA SER A 54 9.36 18.94 -4.08
C SER A 54 8.04 18.66 -3.37
N SER A 55 8.03 18.66 -2.04
CA SER A 55 6.78 18.54 -1.27
C SER A 55 5.74 19.60 -1.64
N ASP A 56 6.19 20.80 -2.00
CA ASP A 56 5.30 21.93 -2.37
C ASP A 56 4.93 21.91 -3.86
N ARG A 57 5.72 21.21 -4.69
CA ARG A 57 5.53 21.08 -6.14
C ARG A 57 5.83 19.63 -6.54
N PRO A 58 4.98 18.66 -6.16
CA PRO A 58 5.30 17.24 -6.33
C PRO A 58 5.27 16.76 -7.78
N GLY A 59 4.72 17.57 -8.70
CA GLY A 59 4.38 17.14 -10.06
C GLY A 59 2.99 16.49 -10.10
N SER A 60 2.52 16.16 -11.29
CA SER A 60 1.30 15.37 -11.45
C SER A 60 1.57 13.89 -11.18
N ALA A 61 0.51 13.15 -10.82
CA ALA A 61 0.58 11.70 -10.61
C ALA A 61 1.23 10.95 -11.80
N ALA A 62 0.93 11.36 -13.03
CA ALA A 62 1.52 10.76 -14.22
C ALA A 62 3.02 11.05 -14.35
N GLU A 63 3.45 12.27 -14.02
CA GLU A 63 4.87 12.64 -14.03
C GLU A 63 5.65 11.86 -12.96
N ILE A 64 5.10 11.74 -11.75
CA ILE A 64 5.73 10.96 -10.69
C ILE A 64 5.80 9.48 -11.09
N ALA A 65 4.69 8.90 -11.55
CA ALA A 65 4.61 7.48 -11.91
C ALA A 65 5.55 7.09 -13.06
N ALA A 66 5.85 8.02 -13.98
CA ALA A 66 6.80 7.79 -15.07
C ALA A 66 8.23 7.54 -14.58
N HIS A 67 8.54 7.89 -13.33
CA HIS A 67 9.84 7.71 -12.70
C HIS A 67 9.88 6.55 -11.69
N LEU A 68 8.87 5.67 -11.68
CA LEU A 68 8.93 4.46 -10.86
C LEU A 68 9.89 3.42 -11.44
N ASP A 69 10.83 2.95 -10.62
CA ASP A 69 11.59 1.74 -10.90
C ASP A 69 10.74 0.53 -10.53
N TRP A 70 10.00 0.01 -11.51
CA TRP A 70 9.09 -1.12 -11.31
C TRP A 70 9.79 -2.40 -10.89
N ASP A 71 11.00 -2.65 -11.42
CA ASP A 71 11.72 -3.89 -11.14
C ASP A 71 12.24 -3.89 -9.71
N ALA A 72 12.85 -2.79 -9.26
CA ALA A 72 13.27 -2.63 -7.88
C ALA A 72 12.07 -2.64 -6.91
N THR A 73 10.97 -1.97 -7.30
CA THR A 73 9.72 -1.94 -6.53
C THR A 73 9.16 -3.36 -6.33
N MET A 74 9.12 -4.19 -7.38
CA MET A 74 8.66 -5.59 -7.27
C MET A 74 9.65 -6.49 -6.55
N ALA A 75 10.97 -6.26 -6.69
CA ALA A 75 11.99 -6.99 -5.94
C ALA A 75 11.84 -6.80 -4.43
N ILE A 76 11.43 -5.61 -3.97
CA ILE A 76 11.12 -5.37 -2.54
C ILE A 76 9.92 -6.21 -2.09
N ARG A 77 8.84 -6.30 -2.90
CA ARG A 77 7.68 -7.15 -2.56
C ARG A 77 8.09 -8.63 -2.46
N GLN A 78 8.90 -9.12 -3.39
CA GLN A 78 9.41 -10.49 -3.35
C GLN A 78 10.26 -10.75 -2.09
N ARG A 79 11.15 -9.81 -1.73
CA ARG A 79 11.98 -9.93 -0.51
C ARG A 79 11.14 -9.96 0.76
N ILE A 80 10.13 -9.08 0.86
CA ILE A 80 9.20 -9.08 2.00
C ILE A 80 8.39 -10.37 2.00
N GLY A 81 7.86 -10.81 0.85
CA GLY A 81 7.12 -12.07 0.75
C GLY A 81 7.95 -13.29 1.15
N GLY A 82 9.26 -13.26 0.91
CA GLY A 82 10.21 -14.27 1.34
C GLY A 82 10.38 -14.37 2.86
N THR A 83 9.91 -13.40 3.66
CA THR A 83 9.88 -13.50 5.13
C THR A 83 8.58 -14.10 5.67
N GLY A 84 7.67 -14.52 4.78
CA GLY A 84 6.34 -15.02 5.14
C GLY A 84 5.29 -13.94 5.38
N MET A 85 5.67 -12.66 5.34
CA MET A 85 4.71 -11.54 5.43
C MET A 85 3.93 -11.37 4.13
N GLY A 86 2.68 -10.91 4.23
CA GLY A 86 1.93 -10.39 3.10
C GLY A 86 2.34 -8.94 2.77
N ILE A 87 1.85 -8.43 1.64
CA ILE A 87 2.03 -7.02 1.25
C ILE A 87 0.74 -6.24 1.50
N ALA A 88 0.83 -5.06 2.11
CA ALA A 88 -0.23 -4.05 2.05
C ALA A 88 0.12 -3.06 0.93
N GLU A 89 -0.46 -3.30 -0.25
CA GLU A 89 -0.10 -2.66 -1.52
C GLU A 89 -0.89 -1.38 -1.77
N ALA A 90 -0.27 -0.42 -2.47
CA ALA A 90 -0.91 0.84 -2.87
C ALA A 90 -1.59 1.59 -1.69
N MET A 91 -0.90 1.57 -0.54
CA MET A 91 -1.27 2.25 0.71
C MET A 91 -0.55 3.60 0.84
N ASP A 92 -0.76 4.31 1.95
CA ASP A 92 -0.10 5.59 2.25
C ASP A 92 1.45 5.53 2.17
N THR A 93 2.06 4.43 2.63
CA THR A 93 3.51 4.22 2.53
C THR A 93 4.02 4.14 1.09
N ALA A 94 3.16 3.75 0.14
CA ALA A 94 3.45 3.80 -1.29
C ALA A 94 3.17 5.19 -1.89
N GLN A 95 2.78 6.18 -1.08
CA GLN A 95 2.33 7.51 -1.50
C GLN A 95 1.13 7.45 -2.46
N ARG A 96 0.14 6.59 -2.13
CA ARG A 96 -1.04 6.31 -2.96
C ARG A 96 -1.65 7.55 -3.62
N PHE A 97 -1.87 8.62 -2.87
CA PHE A 97 -2.56 9.80 -3.38
C PHE A 97 -1.69 10.71 -4.26
N ASP A 98 -0.35 10.64 -4.13
CA ASP A 98 0.57 11.33 -5.04
C ASP A 98 0.78 10.52 -6.33
N LEU A 99 0.90 9.19 -6.23
CA LEU A 99 1.04 8.29 -7.39
C LEU A 99 -0.22 8.19 -8.25
N GLY A 100 -1.38 8.41 -7.64
CA GLY A 100 -2.69 8.28 -8.28
C GLY A 100 -3.08 6.84 -8.64
N TRP A 101 -4.34 6.69 -9.04
CA TRP A 101 -4.95 5.38 -9.24
C TRP A 101 -4.28 4.53 -10.33
N ASN A 102 -3.83 5.12 -11.43
CA ASN A 102 -3.28 4.34 -12.55
C ASN A 102 -2.02 3.56 -12.13
N ALA A 103 -1.09 4.21 -11.43
CA ALA A 103 0.09 3.55 -10.89
C ALA A 103 -0.25 2.59 -9.75
N ALA A 104 -1.18 2.97 -8.86
CA ALA A 104 -1.67 2.11 -7.79
C ALA A 104 -2.28 0.80 -8.32
N ARG A 105 -3.11 0.88 -9.36
CA ARG A 105 -3.68 -0.28 -10.04
C ARG A 105 -2.60 -1.15 -10.65
N GLU A 106 -1.59 -0.56 -11.28
CA GLU A 106 -0.48 -1.33 -11.84
C GLU A 106 0.34 -2.03 -10.75
N LEU A 107 0.59 -1.39 -9.61
CA LEU A 107 1.19 -2.01 -8.42
C LEU A 107 0.36 -3.22 -7.96
N ILE A 108 -0.96 -3.05 -7.79
CA ILE A 108 -1.89 -4.11 -7.39
C ILE A 108 -1.83 -5.31 -8.34
N GLU A 109 -1.93 -5.06 -9.65
CA GLU A 109 -1.91 -6.11 -10.66
C GLU A 109 -0.54 -6.83 -10.72
N ARG A 110 0.57 -6.09 -10.61
CA ARG A 110 1.92 -6.67 -10.61
C ARG A 110 2.17 -7.49 -9.34
N THR A 111 1.78 -7.00 -8.17
CA THR A 111 1.90 -7.71 -6.91
C THR A 111 1.05 -8.99 -6.88
N GLY A 112 -0.16 -8.96 -7.45
CA GLY A 112 -0.98 -10.17 -7.60
C GLY A 112 -0.31 -11.25 -8.45
N ARG A 113 0.45 -10.87 -9.50
CA ARG A 113 1.20 -11.82 -10.34
C ARG A 113 2.39 -12.46 -9.63
N LEU A 114 2.85 -11.93 -8.50
CA LEU A 114 3.96 -12.50 -7.74
C LEU A 114 3.59 -13.79 -7.00
N GLY A 115 2.31 -14.03 -6.72
CA GLY A 115 1.84 -15.26 -6.05
C GLY A 115 2.49 -15.47 -4.68
N LEU A 116 2.66 -14.39 -3.90
CA LEU A 116 3.35 -14.45 -2.60
C LEU A 116 2.60 -15.37 -1.61
N PRO A 117 3.30 -16.20 -0.81
CA PRO A 117 2.67 -17.11 0.15
C PRO A 117 1.76 -16.41 1.16
N GLY A 118 2.16 -15.23 1.65
CA GLY A 118 1.38 -14.39 2.56
C GLY A 118 0.26 -13.59 1.89
N GLY A 119 0.09 -13.72 0.57
CA GLY A 119 -0.86 -12.94 -0.22
C GLY A 119 -0.60 -11.43 -0.14
N PHE A 120 -1.63 -10.64 -0.48
CA PHE A 120 -1.59 -9.20 -0.30
C PHE A 120 -2.99 -8.64 -0.02
N CYS A 121 -3.02 -7.48 0.64
CA CYS A 121 -4.18 -6.60 0.70
C CYS A 121 -3.85 -5.29 -0.02
N ALA A 122 -4.86 -4.53 -0.45
CA ALA A 122 -4.64 -3.25 -1.11
C ALA A 122 -5.74 -2.23 -0.84
N GLY A 123 -5.39 -0.94 -0.91
CA GLY A 123 -6.30 0.16 -0.65
C GLY A 123 -7.32 0.40 -1.77
N ALA A 124 -8.60 0.46 -1.41
CA ALA A 124 -9.71 0.92 -2.24
C ALA A 124 -10.21 2.28 -1.75
N SER A 125 -10.35 3.23 -2.66
CA SER A 125 -10.79 4.60 -2.42
C SER A 125 -11.50 5.13 -3.69
N THR A 126 -11.50 6.44 -3.88
CA THR A 126 -12.16 7.12 -5.00
C THR A 126 -11.24 8.07 -5.75
N ASP A 127 -9.93 7.90 -5.62
CA ASP A 127 -8.88 8.76 -6.22
C ASP A 127 -8.82 8.71 -7.76
N HIS A 128 -9.51 7.76 -8.38
CA HIS A 128 -9.71 7.69 -9.83
C HIS A 128 -10.85 8.59 -10.33
N LEU A 129 -11.73 9.03 -9.43
CA LEU A 129 -12.85 9.90 -9.78
C LEU A 129 -12.39 11.35 -9.78
N GLN A 130 -12.64 12.05 -10.89
CA GLN A 130 -12.44 13.51 -10.96
C GLN A 130 -13.30 14.24 -9.91
N ALA A 131 -14.50 13.73 -9.64
CA ALA A 131 -15.38 14.20 -8.59
C ALA A 131 -16.27 13.06 -8.08
N ALA A 132 -16.42 12.99 -6.75
CA ALA A 132 -17.32 12.09 -6.06
C ALA A 132 -18.28 12.91 -5.18
N GLU A 133 -19.31 13.47 -5.82
CA GLU A 133 -20.20 14.48 -5.21
C GLU A 133 -21.42 13.90 -4.49
N THR A 134 -21.67 12.60 -4.66
CA THR A 134 -22.78 11.90 -4.02
C THR A 134 -22.28 10.64 -3.32
N THR A 135 -23.02 10.20 -2.30
CA THR A 135 -22.76 8.94 -1.60
C THR A 135 -22.79 7.75 -2.55
N THR A 136 -23.75 7.69 -3.48
CA THR A 136 -23.80 6.65 -4.51
C THR A 136 -22.54 6.63 -5.37
N ARG A 137 -22.08 7.79 -5.85
CA ARG A 137 -20.85 7.88 -6.65
C ARG A 137 -19.62 7.43 -5.86
N LEU A 138 -19.57 7.72 -4.55
CA LEU A 138 -18.52 7.26 -3.65
C LEU A 138 -18.53 5.74 -3.52
N VAL A 139 -19.68 5.16 -3.21
CA VAL A 139 -19.87 3.71 -3.08
C VAL A 139 -19.44 3.02 -4.38
N ASP A 140 -19.96 3.45 -5.53
CA ASP A 140 -19.65 2.88 -6.83
C ASP A 140 -18.14 2.93 -7.12
N GLY A 141 -17.48 4.05 -6.82
CA GLY A 141 -16.05 4.21 -7.01
C GLY A 141 -15.21 3.29 -6.12
N VAL A 142 -15.57 3.17 -4.84
CA VAL A 142 -14.87 2.25 -3.92
C VAL A 142 -15.03 0.81 -4.40
N VAL A 143 -16.25 0.42 -4.79
CA VAL A 143 -16.55 -0.93 -5.30
C VAL A 143 -15.77 -1.23 -6.58
N GLU A 144 -15.63 -0.27 -7.50
CA GLU A 144 -14.80 -0.43 -8.71
C GLU A 144 -13.36 -0.80 -8.35
N GLN A 145 -12.77 -0.14 -7.36
CA GLN A 145 -11.41 -0.46 -6.92
C GLN A 145 -11.34 -1.80 -6.16
N ILE A 146 -12.35 -2.12 -5.33
CA ILE A 146 -12.46 -3.42 -4.67
C ILE A 146 -12.42 -4.55 -5.71
N ASP A 147 -13.17 -4.43 -6.80
CA ASP A 147 -13.23 -5.43 -7.86
C ASP A 147 -11.88 -5.63 -8.55
N VAL A 148 -11.15 -4.55 -8.80
CA VAL A 148 -9.78 -4.60 -9.35
C VAL A 148 -8.85 -5.37 -8.40
N ILE A 149 -8.88 -5.07 -7.11
CA ILE A 149 -8.04 -5.71 -6.10
C ILE A 149 -8.35 -7.22 -6.01
N ARG A 150 -9.64 -7.56 -5.92
CA ARG A 150 -10.07 -8.96 -5.82
C ARG A 150 -9.74 -9.74 -7.08
N LYS A 151 -9.87 -9.14 -8.26
CA LYS A 151 -9.48 -9.77 -9.52
C LYS A 151 -7.97 -10.04 -9.61
N ALA A 152 -7.15 -9.22 -8.94
CA ALA A 152 -5.71 -9.46 -8.79
C ALA A 152 -5.39 -10.48 -7.67
N GLY A 153 -6.39 -11.00 -6.95
CA GLY A 153 -6.23 -12.00 -5.89
C GLY A 153 -5.98 -11.41 -4.49
N GLY A 154 -6.14 -10.09 -4.33
CA GLY A 154 -5.92 -9.39 -3.06
C GLY A 154 -7.18 -9.24 -2.21
N VAL A 155 -6.98 -8.95 -0.92
CA VAL A 155 -8.06 -8.51 -0.01
C VAL A 155 -8.16 -6.99 -0.06
N ALA A 156 -9.36 -6.46 -0.28
CA ALA A 156 -9.54 -5.01 -0.33
C ALA A 156 -9.57 -4.39 1.08
N VAL A 157 -8.88 -3.26 1.21
CA VAL A 157 -8.87 -2.37 2.38
C VAL A 157 -9.61 -1.10 1.99
N VAL A 158 -10.77 -0.83 2.59
CA VAL A 158 -11.49 0.43 2.35
C VAL A 158 -10.71 1.55 3.03
N LEU A 159 -10.08 2.41 2.25
CA LEU A 159 -9.30 3.53 2.77
C LEU A 159 -10.23 4.59 3.38
N PRO A 160 -9.73 5.40 4.34
CA PRO A 160 -10.47 6.55 4.84
C PRO A 160 -10.97 7.44 3.70
N MET A 161 -12.19 7.96 3.85
CA MET A 161 -12.85 8.80 2.84
C MET A 161 -13.06 10.23 3.36
N PRO A 162 -12.06 11.14 3.26
CA PRO A 162 -12.21 12.54 3.62
C PRO A 162 -13.37 13.25 2.92
N ARG A 163 -13.79 12.73 1.75
CA ARG A 163 -14.90 13.26 0.97
C ARG A 163 -16.23 13.24 1.74
N LEU A 164 -16.46 12.27 2.63
CA LEU A 164 -17.67 12.23 3.45
C LEU A 164 -17.78 13.47 4.35
N CYS A 165 -16.67 13.91 4.94
CA CYS A 165 -16.61 15.15 5.71
C CYS A 165 -16.88 16.39 4.84
N GLN A 166 -16.32 16.43 3.61
CA GLN A 166 -16.51 17.55 2.69
C GLN A 166 -17.97 17.69 2.20
N LEU A 167 -18.70 16.58 2.13
CA LEU A 167 -20.13 16.56 1.84
C LEU A 167 -21.00 16.93 3.05
N GLY A 168 -20.39 17.12 4.23
CA GLY A 168 -21.10 17.50 5.46
C GLY A 168 -21.92 16.37 6.07
N LEU A 169 -21.55 15.11 5.83
CA LEU A 169 -22.28 13.94 6.34
C LEU A 169 -22.06 13.76 7.85
N GLY A 170 -23.13 13.32 8.54
CA GLY A 170 -23.10 12.96 9.95
C GLY A 170 -22.74 11.49 10.21
N GLU A 171 -22.74 11.09 11.48
CA GLU A 171 -22.35 9.74 11.91
C GLU A 171 -23.21 8.63 11.30
N ASP A 172 -24.53 8.82 11.23
CA ASP A 172 -25.45 7.85 10.65
C ASP A 172 -25.21 7.67 9.15
N GLU A 173 -24.97 8.77 8.41
CA GLU A 173 -24.66 8.68 6.99
C GLU A 173 -23.29 8.05 6.71
N PHE A 174 -22.32 8.19 7.60
CA PHE A 174 -21.06 7.45 7.51
C PHE A 174 -21.32 5.94 7.62
N VAL A 175 -22.08 5.51 8.63
CA VAL A 175 -22.41 4.09 8.81
C VAL A 175 -23.13 3.53 7.58
N GLU A 176 -24.11 4.27 7.03
CA GLU A 176 -24.83 3.82 5.84
C GLU A 176 -23.91 3.72 4.60
N VAL A 177 -22.98 4.66 4.39
CA VAL A 177 -22.05 4.57 3.24
C VAL A 177 -21.15 3.34 3.35
N TYR A 178 -20.57 3.05 4.52
CA TYR A 178 -19.75 1.85 4.69
C TYR A 178 -20.58 0.56 4.61
N ALA A 179 -21.82 0.59 5.10
CA ALA A 179 -22.75 -0.53 4.95
C ALA A 179 -23.10 -0.78 3.48
N ASP A 180 -23.33 0.28 2.70
CA ASP A 180 -23.62 0.20 1.27
C ASP A 180 -22.41 -0.31 0.47
N ILE A 181 -21.18 0.11 0.81
CA ILE A 181 -19.96 -0.46 0.25
C ILE A 181 -19.89 -1.96 0.53
N ALA A 182 -20.12 -2.39 1.79
CA ALA A 182 -20.07 -3.80 2.16
C ALA A 182 -21.14 -4.63 1.44
N ARG A 183 -22.37 -4.11 1.33
CA ARG A 183 -23.48 -4.76 0.60
C ARG A 183 -23.15 -4.88 -0.89
N ALA A 184 -22.67 -3.80 -1.51
CA ALA A 184 -22.38 -3.74 -2.94
C ALA A 184 -21.16 -4.57 -3.33
N ALA A 185 -20.13 -4.62 -2.48
CA ALA A 185 -18.97 -5.47 -2.66
C ALA A 185 -19.34 -6.97 -2.59
N GLY A 186 -20.40 -7.34 -1.86
CA GLY A 186 -20.82 -8.73 -1.73
C GLY A 186 -19.85 -9.59 -0.91
N ASP A 187 -19.91 -10.90 -1.10
CA ASP A 187 -19.23 -11.88 -0.26
C ASP A 187 -17.69 -11.78 -0.33
N GLY A 188 -17.06 -11.98 0.82
CA GLY A 188 -15.61 -12.05 0.97
C GLY A 188 -15.07 -11.07 2.00
N PRO A 189 -13.79 -11.21 2.37
CA PRO A 189 -13.19 -10.34 3.35
C PRO A 189 -13.06 -8.91 2.82
N LEU A 190 -13.32 -7.95 3.71
CA LEU A 190 -12.97 -6.55 3.58
C LEU A 190 -12.25 -6.13 4.87
N ILE A 191 -11.25 -5.27 4.73
CA ILE A 191 -10.59 -4.60 5.84
C ILE A 191 -11.06 -3.13 5.81
N VAL A 192 -11.34 -2.56 6.97
CA VAL A 192 -11.73 -1.15 7.15
C VAL A 192 -10.77 -0.50 8.13
#